data_AF-A0A7K2L320-F1
#
_entry.id   AF-A0A7K2L320-F1
#
_cell.length_a   1.000
_cell.length_b   1.000
_cell.length_c   1.000
_cell.angle_alpha   90.00
_cell.angle_beta   90.00
_cell.angle_gamma   90.00
#
_symmetry.space_group_name_H-M   'P 1'
#
loop_
_entity.id
_entity.type
_entity.pdbx_description
1 polymer ?
#
loop_
_entity_poly.entity_id
_entity_poly.type
_entity_poly.pdbx_seq_one_letter_code
_entity_poly.pdbx_strand_id
1 'polypeptide(L)' 'MPPTTAPRPGRSDAEAALVEHYPRLVRLAHLILPPSLGRHRRVLTAHALVQRSLAAAAPSGHGASPGPTVPAQRG' A
#
# COMPACT_ATOMS: atom_id res chain seq x y z
N MET A 1 -22.10 13.70 -19.29
CA MET A 1 -20.68 14.06 -19.10
C MET A 1 -19.95 12.84 -18.58
N PRO A 2 -19.07 12.19 -19.36
CA PRO A 2 -18.25 11.10 -18.82
C PRO A 2 -17.25 11.66 -17.79
N PRO A 3 -16.86 10.91 -16.75
CA PRO A 3 -15.81 11.34 -15.84
C PRO A 3 -14.48 11.43 -16.61
N THR A 4 -13.85 12.62 -16.63
CA THR A 4 -12.45 12.77 -17.01
C THR A 4 -11.62 11.97 -16.01
N THR A 5 -11.23 10.76 -16.39
CA THR A 5 -10.23 10.00 -15.63
C THR A 5 -8.90 10.69 -15.86
N ALA A 6 -8.33 11.28 -14.82
CA ALA A 6 -7.01 11.89 -14.91
C ALA A 6 -6.01 10.87 -15.49
N PRO A 7 -5.11 11.30 -16.39
CA PRO A 7 -4.14 10.41 -17.00
C PRO A 7 -3.33 9.72 -15.89
N ARG A 8 -3.27 8.38 -15.94
CA ARG A 8 -2.45 7.63 -14.99
C ARG A 8 -0.98 7.98 -15.26
N PRO A 9 -0.19 8.28 -14.22
CA PRO A 9 1.22 8.61 -14.41
C PRO A 9 1.97 7.46 -15.12
N GLY A 10 2.96 7.81 -15.92
CA GLY A 10 3.86 6.84 -16.51
C GLY A 10 4.61 6.07 -15.42
N ARG A 11 5.06 4.85 -15.72
CA ARG A 11 5.71 3.96 -14.74
C ARG A 11 6.88 4.63 -14.01
N SER A 12 7.73 5.37 -14.72
CA SER A 12 8.88 6.07 -14.13
C SER A 12 8.46 7.18 -13.16
N ASP A 13 7.43 7.96 -13.51
CA ASP A 13 6.92 9.03 -12.65
C ASP A 13 6.26 8.46 -11.39
N ALA A 14 5.55 7.33 -11.54
CA ALA A 14 4.98 6.60 -10.42
C ALA A 14 6.07 6.04 -9.49
N GLU A 15 7.15 5.47 -10.03
CA GLU A 15 8.29 4.98 -9.24
C GLU A 15 9.01 6.12 -8.51
N ALA A 16 9.25 7.26 -9.17
CA ALA A 16 9.86 8.45 -8.57
C ALA A 16 9.01 9.01 -7.41
N ALA A 17 7.70 9.15 -7.63
CA ALA A 17 6.79 9.61 -6.59
C ALA A 17 6.77 8.66 -5.39
N LEU A 18 6.82 7.34 -5.60
CA LEU A 18 6.90 6.39 -4.49
C LEU A 18 8.19 6.54 -3.69
N VAL A 19 9.35 6.63 -4.35
CA VAL A 19 10.65 6.78 -3.68
C VAL A 19 10.74 8.08 -2.90
N GLU A 20 10.16 9.17 -3.42
CA GLU A 20 10.17 10.47 -2.76
C GLU A 20 9.31 10.49 -1.48
N HIS A 21 8.13 9.87 -1.52
CA HIS A 21 7.17 9.95 -0.41
C HIS A 21 7.34 8.83 0.63
N TYR A 22 7.90 7.68 0.22
CA TYR A 22 8.03 6.50 1.09
C TYR A 22 8.88 6.73 2.36
N PRO A 23 10.09 7.34 2.31
CA PRO A 23 10.91 7.56 3.49
C PRO A 23 10.21 8.41 4.54
N ARG A 24 9.41 9.40 4.10
CA ARG A 24 8.63 10.26 4.99
C ARG A 24 7.56 9.45 5.74
N LEU A 25 6.83 8.58 5.04
CA LEU A 25 5.83 7.70 5.65
C LEU A 25 6.46 6.74 6.67
N VAL A 26 7.60 6.14 6.33
CA VAL A 26 8.32 5.23 7.23
C VAL A 26 8.76 5.95 8.50
N ARG A 27 9.23 7.20 8.38
CA ARG A 27 9.64 8.00 9.55
C ARG A 27 8.47 8.30 10.48
N LEU A 28 7.30 8.63 9.94
CA LEU A 28 6.09 8.82 10.75
C LEU A 28 5.68 7.53 11.46
N ALA A 29 5.67 6.39 10.76
CA ALA A 29 5.36 5.10 11.35
C ALA A 29 6.39 4.69 12.42
N HIS A 30 7.66 5.04 12.26
CA HIS A 30 8.70 4.76 13.25
C HIS A 30 8.51 5.55 14.55
N LEU A 31 8.10 6.83 14.45
CA LEU A 31 7.92 7.71 15.60
C LEU A 31 6.82 7.24 16.57
N ILE A 32 5.77 6.60 16.04
CA ILE A 32 4.67 6.07 16.87
C ILE A 32 4.98 4.73 17.54
N LEU A 33 6.09 4.07 17.18
CA LEU A 33 6.44 2.77 17.74
C LEU A 33 7.20 2.89 19.06
N PRO A 34 6.81 2.11 20.10
CA PRO A 34 7.42 2.20 21.42
C PRO A 34 8.92 1.85 21.39
N PRO A 35 9.75 2.53 22.20
CA PRO A 35 11.20 2.33 22.21
C PRO A 35 11.60 0.94 22.73
N SER A 36 10.73 0.27 23.49
CA SER A 36 10.93 -1.10 24.01
C SER A 36 11.08 -2.18 22.92
N LEU A 37 10.62 -1.91 21.70
CA LEU A 37 10.77 -2.84 20.56
C LEU A 37 12.24 -2.99 20.11
N GLY A 38 13.15 -2.08 20.51
CA GLY A 38 14.53 -2.07 20.02
C GLY A 38 14.64 -1.55 18.58
N ARG A 39 15.80 -0.99 18.22
CA ARG A 39 15.98 -0.24 16.97
C ARG A 39 15.60 -1.05 15.71
N HIS A 40 16.07 -2.30 15.61
CA HIS A 40 15.85 -3.11 14.41
C HIS A 40 14.37 -3.48 14.21
N ARG A 41 13.67 -3.94 15.26
CA ARG A 41 12.25 -4.30 15.14
C ARG A 41 11.41 -3.07 14.83
N ARG A 42 11.72 -1.91 15.40
CA ARG A 42 11.02 -0.65 15.08
C ARG A 42 11.14 -0.26 13.61
N VAL A 43 12.28 -0.54 12.96
CA VAL A 43 12.44 -0.29 11.52
C VAL A 43 11.55 -1.24 10.72
N LEU A 44 11.64 -2.55 10.97
CA LEU A 44 10.84 -3.54 10.24
C LEU A 44 9.33 -3.34 10.42
N THR A 45 8.88 -3.05 11.65
CA THR A 45 7.47 -2.78 11.93
C THR A 45 7.00 -1.48 11.26
N ALA A 46 7.83 -0.43 11.22
CA ALA A 46 7.49 0.80 10.51
C ALA A 46 7.32 0.56 9.01
N HIS A 47 8.23 -0.21 8.40
CA HIS A 47 8.10 -0.61 6.99
C HIS A 47 6.83 -1.43 6.75
N ALA A 48 6.55 -2.42 7.60
CA ALA A 48 5.36 -3.25 7.48
C ALA A 48 4.05 -2.43 7.59
N LEU A 49 4.00 -1.45 8.50
CA LEU A 49 2.86 -0.55 8.64
C LEU A 49 2.62 0.28 7.37
N VAL A 50 3.67 0.87 6.81
CA VAL A 50 3.57 1.66 5.57
C VAL A 50 3.19 0.79 4.38
N GLN A 51 3.79 -0.40 4.24
CA GLN A 51 3.44 -1.31 3.15
C GLN A 51 1.98 -1.76 3.25
N ARG A 52 1.49 -2.03 4.47
CA ARG A 52 0.08 -2.39 4.70
C ARG A 52 -0.88 -1.25 4.38
N SER A 53 -0.54 0.00 4.74
CA SER A 53 -1.39 1.16 4.41
C SER A 53 -1.40 1.45 2.91
N LEU A 54 -0.26 1.31 2.23
CA LEU A 54 -0.19 1.45 0.77
C LEU A 54 -0.94 0.33 0.05
N ALA A 55 -0.83 -0.92 0.50
CA ALA A 55 -1.59 -2.04 -0.05
C ALA A 55 -3.11 -1.86 0.14
N ALA A 56 -3.54 -1.31 1.28
CA ALA A 56 -4.95 -1.01 1.54
C ALA A 56 -5.47 0.20 0.74
N ALA A 57 -4.61 1.19 0.47
CA ALA A 57 -4.97 2.39 -0.30
C ALA A 57 -4.83 2.21 -1.82
N ALA A 58 -4.13 1.17 -2.28
CA ALA A 58 -4.02 0.87 -3.69
C ALA A 58 -5.42 0.66 -4.28
N PRO A 59 -5.75 1.32 -5.41
CA PRO A 59 -7.04 1.13 -6.06
C PRO A 59 -7.13 -0.34 -6.42
N SER A 60 -7.98 -1.06 -5.68
CA SER A 60 -8.37 -2.42 -6.02
C SER A 60 -8.85 -2.36 -7.45
N GLY A 61 -8.15 -3.02 -8.38
CA GLY A 61 -8.52 -3.11 -9.78
C GLY A 61 -9.80 -3.94 -9.99
N HIS A 62 -10.88 -3.62 -9.27
CA HIS A 62 -12.18 -4.26 -9.37
C HIS A 62 -13.10 -3.37 -10.20
N GLY A 63 -12.97 -3.52 -11.51
CA GLY A 63 -14.14 -3.56 -12.40
C GLY A 63 -14.80 -4.94 -12.39
N ALA A 64 -14.77 -5.68 -11.28
CA ALA A 64 -15.43 -6.97 -11.16
C ALA A 64 -16.33 -6.95 -9.92
N SER A 65 -17.63 -7.05 -10.16
CA SER A 65 -18.68 -7.23 -9.16
C SER A 65 -18.30 -8.28 -8.11
N PRO A 66 -18.77 -8.15 -6.86
CA PRO A 66 -18.64 -9.19 -5.85
C PRO A 66 -19.57 -10.35 -6.19
N GLY A 67 -19.12 -11.26 -7.06
CA GLY A 67 -19.69 -12.60 -7.20
C GLY A 67 -18.97 -13.55 -6.24
N PRO A 68 -19.66 -14.31 -5.38
CA PRO A 68 -19.02 -15.28 -4.49
C PRO A 68 -18.46 -16.43 -5.33
N THR A 69 -17.13 -16.49 -5.49
CA THR A 69 -16.47 -17.69 -6.04
C THR A 69 -16.37 -18.74 -4.94
N VAL A 70 -17.35 -19.64 -4.90
CA VAL A 70 -17.28 -20.89 -4.14
C VAL A 70 -16.18 -21.77 -4.77
N PRO A 71 -15.17 -22.21 -4.01
CA PRO A 71 -14.17 -23.14 -4.55
C PRO A 71 -14.83 -24.51 -4.79
N ALA A 72 -14.74 -25.02 -6.01
CA ALA A 72 -15.21 -26.36 -6.36
C ALA A 72 -14.35 -27.41 -5.65
N GLN A 73 -14.98 -28.17 -4.76
CA GLN A 73 -14.38 -29.35 -4.13
C GLN A 73 -14.14 -30.41 -5.21
N ARG A 74 -12.87 -30.79 -5.40
CA ARG A 74 -12.47 -31.82 -6.36
C ARG A 74 -12.63 -33.18 -5.68
N GLY A 75 -13.61 -33.97 -6.13
CA GLY A 75 -13.74 -35.40 -5.82
C GLY A 75 -12.84 -36.25 -6.70
#